data_AF-A0A2G9U9E5-F1
#
_entry.id   AF-A0A2G9U9E5-F1
#
_cell.length_a   1.000
_cell.length_b   1.000
_cell.length_c   1.000
_cell.angle_alpha   90.00
_cell.angle_beta   90.00
_cell.angle_gamma   90.00
#
_symmetry.space_group_name_H-M   'P 1'
#
loop_
_entity.id
_entity.type
_entity.pdbx_description
1 polymer ?
#
loop_
_entity_poly.entity_id
_entity_poly.type
_entity_poly.pdbx_seq_one_letter_code
_entity_poly.pdbx_strand_id
1 'polypeptide(L)'
;MYQHSLKVYTDNPKMGNPADCETQLCQYEKEIESIVQQINKLRSVLEDVQLQNNHPIGASDVSSVLSGSSTNSAPLARPSHVQSPQRSSYSEESLASSEGGNTANRSEVHLVREMRDEMYEECTMPALGTALAQFSFEGGTEGTIGMQEGEELLLIERDEGDGWTRVRRYVFPFDTH
;
A
#
# COMPACT_ATOMS: atom_id res chain seq x y z
N MET A 1 4.71 1.99 -32.21
CA MET A 1 4.86 3.25 -31.45
C MET A 1 6.33 3.71 -31.37
N TYR A 2 7.29 2.81 -31.16
CA TYR A 2 8.74 3.11 -31.10
C TYR A 2 9.28 3.96 -32.27
N GLN A 3 8.88 3.65 -33.52
CA GLN A 3 9.29 4.38 -34.72
C GLN A 3 8.78 5.84 -34.78
N HIS A 4 7.65 6.13 -34.12
CA HIS A 4 7.02 7.45 -34.22
C HIS A 4 7.61 8.45 -33.22
N SER A 5 7.88 8.01 -31.98
CA SER A 5 8.54 8.86 -30.98
C SER A 5 9.95 9.22 -31.43
N LEU A 6 10.78 8.25 -31.83
CA LEU A 6 12.16 8.52 -32.25
C LEU A 6 12.20 9.52 -33.42
N LYS A 7 11.33 9.32 -34.42
CA LYS A 7 11.22 10.21 -35.59
C LYS A 7 10.86 11.65 -35.20
N VAL A 8 9.92 11.82 -34.29
CA VAL A 8 9.48 13.14 -33.81
C VAL A 8 10.61 13.90 -33.10
N TYR A 9 11.46 13.21 -32.34
CA TYR A 9 12.65 13.79 -31.70
C TYR A 9 13.82 14.01 -32.68
N THR A 10 13.89 13.23 -33.76
CA THR A 10 14.88 13.42 -34.82
C THR A 10 14.53 14.63 -35.72
N ASP A 11 13.25 14.80 -36.02
CA ASP A 11 12.74 15.86 -36.91
C ASP A 11 12.55 17.21 -36.19
N ASN A 12 12.48 17.23 -34.84
CA ASN A 12 12.31 18.45 -34.05
C ASN A 12 13.39 18.61 -32.96
N PRO A 13 14.53 19.27 -33.28
CA PRO A 13 15.66 19.47 -32.35
C PRO A 13 15.31 20.23 -31.06
N LYS A 14 14.16 20.92 -31.04
CA LYS A 14 13.62 21.65 -29.88
C LYS A 14 13.00 20.75 -28.81
N MET A 15 12.70 19.49 -29.12
CA MET A 15 12.02 18.58 -28.19
C MET A 15 12.98 17.77 -27.31
N GLY A 16 14.29 17.85 -27.54
CA GLY A 16 15.31 17.18 -26.73
C GLY A 16 16.12 16.17 -27.53
N ASN A 17 17.06 15.49 -26.85
CA ASN A 17 17.96 14.54 -27.49
C ASN A 17 17.26 13.18 -27.69
N PRO A 18 17.24 12.62 -28.92
CA PRO A 18 16.64 11.32 -29.19
C PRO A 18 17.29 10.16 -28.39
N ALA A 19 18.57 10.27 -28.03
CA ALA A 19 19.24 9.26 -27.21
C ALA A 19 18.67 9.15 -25.79
N ASP A 20 18.24 10.27 -25.21
CA ASP A 20 17.61 10.29 -23.88
C ASP A 20 16.24 9.60 -23.93
N CYS A 21 15.48 9.77 -25.02
CA CYS A 21 14.23 9.04 -25.23
C CYS A 21 14.44 7.53 -25.34
N GLU A 22 15.52 7.10 -25.97
CA GLU A 22 15.86 5.69 -26.11
C GLU A 22 16.21 5.06 -24.76
N THR A 23 17.02 5.74 -23.95
CA THR A 23 17.33 5.27 -22.59
C THR A 23 16.07 5.18 -21.72
N GLN A 24 15.17 6.16 -21.80
CA GLN A 24 13.91 6.17 -21.07
C GLN A 24 12.98 5.03 -21.51
N LEU A 25 12.89 4.75 -22.81
CA LEU A 25 12.10 3.64 -23.34
C LEU A 25 12.64 2.29 -22.88
N CYS A 26 13.96 2.10 -22.90
CA CYS A 26 14.59 0.88 -22.40
C CYS A 26 14.33 0.70 -20.89
N GLN A 27 14.29 1.80 -20.13
CA GLN A 27 13.94 1.76 -18.71
C GLN A 27 12.48 1.30 -18.50
N TYR A 28 11.53 1.85 -19.26
CA TYR A 28 10.12 1.43 -19.18
C TYR A 28 9.92 -0.02 -19.60
N GLU A 29 10.66 -0.51 -20.61
CA GLU A 29 10.60 -1.91 -21.02
C GLU A 29 11.01 -2.85 -19.88
N LYS A 30 12.13 -2.54 -19.19
CA LYS A 30 12.57 -3.31 -18.02
C LYS A 30 11.58 -3.25 -16.86
N GLU A 31 10.97 -2.10 -16.63
CA GLU A 31 9.96 -1.92 -15.58
C GLU A 31 8.71 -2.75 -15.87
N ILE A 32 8.22 -2.75 -17.11
CA ILE A 32 7.12 -3.61 -17.55
C ILE A 32 7.46 -5.09 -17.33
N GLU A 33 8.65 -5.53 -17.73
CA GLU A 33 9.10 -6.91 -17.51
C GLU A 33 9.11 -7.28 -16.02
N SER A 34 9.62 -6.38 -15.17
CA SER A 34 9.66 -6.58 -13.72
C SER A 34 8.27 -6.72 -13.11
N ILE A 35 7.33 -5.85 -13.50
CA ILE A 35 5.94 -5.89 -13.03
C ILE A 35 5.27 -7.19 -13.48
N VAL A 36 5.46 -7.61 -14.73
CA VAL A 36 4.92 -8.87 -15.25
C VAL A 36 5.47 -10.07 -14.48
N GLN A 37 6.76 -10.07 -14.13
CA GLN A 37 7.35 -11.11 -13.29
C GLN A 37 6.72 -11.14 -11.89
N GLN A 38 6.48 -9.98 -11.28
CA GLN A 38 5.83 -9.89 -9.98
C GLN A 38 4.39 -10.42 -10.02
N ILE A 39 3.62 -10.08 -11.06
CA ILE A 39 2.27 -10.60 -11.28
C ILE A 39 2.29 -12.13 -11.36
N ASN A 40 3.21 -12.71 -12.13
CA ASN A 40 3.33 -14.15 -12.28
C ASN A 40 3.71 -14.84 -10.96
N LYS A 41 4.61 -14.24 -10.18
CA LYS A 41 4.99 -14.73 -8.85
C LYS A 41 3.79 -14.73 -7.90
N LEU A 42 3.05 -13.63 -7.83
CA LEU A 42 1.87 -13.52 -6.96
C LEU A 42 0.78 -14.51 -7.36
N ARG A 43 0.56 -14.69 -8.67
CA ARG A 43 -0.37 -15.71 -9.19
C ARG A 43 0.03 -17.12 -8.78
N SER A 44 1.31 -17.49 -8.88
CA SER A 44 1.81 -18.79 -8.42
C SER A 44 1.59 -19.00 -6.93
N VAL A 45 1.88 -17.98 -6.11
CA VAL A 45 1.68 -18.07 -4.65
C VAL A 45 0.20 -18.24 -4.30
N LEU A 46 -0.69 -17.55 -5.01
CA LEU A 46 -2.14 -17.72 -4.82
C LEU A 46 -2.59 -19.14 -5.16
N GLU A 47 -2.09 -19.72 -6.25
CA GLU A 47 -2.36 -21.11 -6.64
C GLU A 47 -1.87 -22.09 -5.56
N ASP A 48 -0.66 -21.91 -5.04
CA ASP A 48 -0.10 -22.73 -3.95
C ASP A 48 -0.96 -22.67 -2.67
N VAL A 49 -1.40 -21.47 -2.27
CA VAL A 49 -2.28 -21.29 -1.10
C VAL A 49 -3.65 -21.95 -1.31
N GLN A 50 -4.21 -21.84 -2.51
CA GLN A 50 -5.48 -22.48 -2.86
C GLN A 50 -5.38 -24.00 -2.79
N LEU A 51 -4.28 -24.58 -3.27
CA LEU A 51 -4.01 -26.02 -3.17
C LEU A 51 -3.87 -26.47 -1.70
N GLN A 52 -3.17 -25.69 -0.87
CA GLN A 52 -3.05 -25.98 0.56
C GLN A 52 -4.41 -25.96 1.27
N ASN A 53 -5.27 -24.99 0.95
CA ASN A 53 -6.59 -24.84 1.55
C ASN A 53 -7.62 -25.89 1.09
N ASN A 54 -7.32 -26.65 0.03
CA ASN A 54 -8.18 -27.71 -0.48
C ASN A 54 -7.83 -29.12 0.05
N HIS A 55 -6.94 -29.23 1.04
CA HIS A 55 -6.75 -30.50 1.75
C HIS A 55 -7.99 -30.78 2.63
N PRO A 56 -8.67 -31.93 2.44
CA PRO A 56 -9.78 -32.28 3.29
C PRO A 56 -9.30 -32.50 4.73
N ILE A 57 -9.77 -31.67 5.66
CA ILE A 57 -9.76 -31.98 7.09
C ILE A 57 -10.70 -33.18 7.28
N GLY A 58 -10.17 -34.40 7.17
CA GLY A 58 -10.94 -35.61 7.48
C GLY A 58 -10.61 -36.82 6.63
N ALA A 59 -9.48 -37.47 6.92
CA ALA A 59 -9.30 -38.90 6.62
C ALA A 59 -8.37 -39.52 7.66
N SER A 60 -9.00 -40.05 8.72
CA SER A 60 -8.63 -41.28 9.43
C SER A 60 -7.16 -41.55 9.76
N ASP A 61 -6.82 -41.41 11.04
CA ASP A 61 -6.19 -42.50 11.80
C ASP A 61 -6.52 -42.36 13.30
N VAL A 62 -7.81 -42.56 13.60
CA VAL A 62 -8.25 -42.97 14.94
C VAL A 62 -8.34 -44.50 14.94
N SER A 63 -7.23 -45.18 15.18
CA SER A 63 -7.30 -46.60 15.52
C SER A 63 -6.26 -46.99 16.57
N SER A 64 -6.81 -47.31 17.74
CA SER A 64 -6.39 -48.40 18.63
C SER A 64 -5.00 -48.36 19.27
N VAL A 65 -4.95 -47.84 20.50
CA VAL A 65 -4.37 -48.60 21.62
C VAL A 65 -5.26 -48.48 22.86
N LEU A 66 -6.32 -49.28 22.89
CA LEU A 66 -6.95 -49.68 24.15
C LEU A 66 -6.13 -50.83 24.73
N SER A 67 -5.52 -50.62 25.90
CA SER A 67 -5.49 -51.55 27.02
C SER A 67 -4.52 -51.07 28.10
N GLY A 68 -4.99 -50.92 29.35
CA GLY A 68 -4.08 -50.72 30.48
C GLY A 68 -4.65 -50.19 31.79
N SER A 69 -5.65 -50.87 32.36
CA SER A 69 -5.83 -51.07 33.82
C SER A 69 -6.05 -49.86 34.77
N SER A 70 -7.27 -49.81 35.30
CA SER A 70 -7.62 -49.86 36.74
C SER A 70 -7.12 -48.80 37.76
N THR A 71 -8.13 -48.23 38.44
CA THR A 71 -8.24 -47.89 39.88
C THR A 71 -7.87 -46.49 40.40
N ASN A 72 -8.89 -45.93 41.07
CA ASN A 72 -8.88 -45.17 42.31
C ASN A 72 -8.80 -43.62 42.31
N SER A 73 -9.97 -43.04 42.61
CA SER A 73 -10.26 -42.23 43.80
C SER A 73 -9.63 -40.83 43.98
N ALA A 74 -10.53 -39.84 43.91
CA ALA A 74 -10.67 -38.64 44.75
C ALA A 74 -9.64 -37.48 44.64
N PRO A 75 -10.09 -36.22 44.88
CA PRO A 75 -9.32 -35.02 44.61
C PRO A 75 -8.46 -34.61 45.81
N LEU A 76 -7.26 -34.07 45.56
CA LEU A 76 -6.47 -33.40 46.58
C LEU A 76 -5.96 -32.04 46.11
N ALA A 77 -6.05 -31.11 47.06
CA ALA A 77 -5.68 -29.73 46.97
C ALA A 77 -4.16 -29.49 46.73
N ARG A 78 -3.90 -28.33 46.12
CA ARG A 78 -2.68 -27.50 46.11
C ARG A 78 -1.67 -27.74 47.27
N PRO A 79 -0.35 -27.48 47.08
CA PRO A 79 0.09 -26.09 46.87
C PRO A 79 1.36 -25.83 46.00
N SER A 80 1.40 -24.57 45.51
CA SER A 80 2.57 -23.71 45.24
C SER A 80 3.78 -24.23 44.44
N HIS A 81 3.87 -23.80 43.17
CA HIS A 81 5.15 -23.31 42.63
C HIS A 81 4.91 -22.05 41.79
N VAL A 82 5.79 -21.10 42.02
CA VAL A 82 5.85 -19.74 41.49
C VAL A 82 6.27 -19.79 40.02
N GLN A 83 5.51 -19.20 39.11
CA GLN A 83 6.06 -18.65 37.87
C GLN A 83 5.06 -17.66 37.26
N SER A 84 5.45 -16.39 37.36
CA SER A 84 4.84 -15.24 36.71
C SER A 84 4.86 -15.36 35.18
N PRO A 85 3.78 -15.04 34.47
CA PRO A 85 3.88 -14.46 33.13
C PRO A 85 3.92 -12.94 33.29
N GLN A 86 5.09 -12.36 33.08
CA GLN A 86 5.25 -10.92 32.89
C GLN A 86 4.41 -10.51 31.68
N ARG A 87 3.48 -9.60 31.97
CA ARG A 87 2.86 -8.62 31.09
C ARG A 87 3.85 -8.20 29.99
N SER A 88 3.59 -8.57 28.73
CA SER A 88 4.32 -7.99 27.60
C SER A 88 3.91 -6.52 27.49
N SER A 89 4.69 -5.68 28.15
CA SER A 89 4.66 -4.24 28.03
C SER A 89 5.11 -3.84 26.63
N TYR A 90 4.35 -2.94 26.03
CA TYR A 90 4.71 -2.13 24.88
C TYR A 90 6.17 -1.68 24.96
N SER A 91 6.96 -2.00 23.95
CA SER A 91 8.21 -1.31 23.64
C SER A 91 7.92 -0.31 22.51
N GLU A 92 7.75 0.95 22.90
CA GLU A 92 8.09 2.08 22.04
C GLU A 92 9.61 2.07 21.87
N GLU A 93 10.08 1.80 20.65
CA GLU A 93 11.44 2.14 20.24
C GLU A 93 11.40 2.77 18.84
N SER A 94 10.65 3.88 18.72
CA SER A 94 10.92 4.87 17.68
C SER A 94 11.99 5.83 18.20
N LEU A 95 13.25 5.45 18.03
CA LEU A 95 14.36 6.39 18.09
C LEU A 95 14.89 6.56 16.67
N ALA A 96 14.57 7.73 16.13
CA ALA A 96 15.10 8.31 14.92
C ALA A 96 16.60 8.00 14.78
N SER A 97 16.95 7.23 13.75
CA SER A 97 18.31 7.24 13.23
C SER A 97 18.49 8.48 12.37
N SER A 98 18.80 9.57 13.06
CA SER A 98 19.51 10.71 12.47
C SER A 98 20.97 10.31 12.31
N GLU A 99 21.34 9.79 11.15
CA GLU A 99 22.73 9.88 10.67
C GLU A 99 22.79 10.87 9.51
N GLY A 100 23.31 12.06 9.83
CA GLY A 100 23.68 13.06 8.87
C GLY A 100 24.86 12.57 8.02
N GLY A 101 24.64 12.52 6.71
CA GLY A 101 25.66 12.29 5.70
C GLY A 101 25.25 12.94 4.38
N ASN A 102 25.68 14.19 4.19
CA ASN A 102 25.64 15.00 2.97
C ASN A 102 25.09 14.35 1.68
N THR A 103 23.80 14.53 1.35
CA THR A 103 23.30 14.56 -0.05
C THR A 103 21.98 15.35 -0.17
N ALA A 104 22.05 16.68 -0.01
CA ALA A 104 20.88 17.56 -0.06
C ALA A 104 20.07 17.56 -1.38
N ASN A 105 20.53 16.88 -2.45
CA ASN A 105 19.85 16.82 -3.75
C ASN A 105 19.10 15.51 -4.03
N ARG A 106 19.23 14.46 -3.19
CA ARG A 106 18.60 13.16 -3.47
C ARG A 106 17.24 12.96 -2.77
N SER A 107 17.01 13.67 -1.67
CA SER A 107 15.71 13.70 -0.96
C SER A 107 14.66 14.47 -1.75
N GLU A 108 14.98 15.64 -2.31
CA GLU A 108 14.02 16.42 -3.10
C GLU A 108 13.54 15.66 -4.34
N VAL A 109 14.42 14.96 -5.05
CA VAL A 109 14.03 14.20 -6.25
C VAL A 109 13.19 12.96 -5.90
N HIS A 110 13.41 12.36 -4.72
CA HIS A 110 12.60 11.24 -4.23
C HIS A 110 11.23 11.72 -3.77
N LEU A 111 11.16 12.79 -2.96
CA LEU A 111 9.92 13.41 -2.51
C LEU A 111 9.10 13.96 -3.69
N VAL A 112 9.74 14.57 -4.68
CA VAL A 112 9.06 15.04 -5.91
C VAL A 112 8.57 13.86 -6.75
N ARG A 113 9.24 12.70 -6.70
CA ARG A 113 8.78 11.49 -7.39
C ARG A 113 7.62 10.83 -6.65
N GLU A 114 7.69 10.69 -5.33
CA GLU A 114 6.62 10.16 -4.48
C GLU A 114 5.38 11.05 -4.55
N MET A 115 5.53 12.36 -4.37
CA MET A 115 4.45 13.34 -4.52
C MET A 115 3.82 13.31 -5.93
N ARG A 116 4.64 13.09 -6.96
CA ARG A 116 4.15 12.94 -8.33
C ARG A 116 3.35 11.64 -8.47
N ASP A 117 3.84 10.52 -7.93
CA ASP A 117 3.19 9.21 -8.02
C ASP A 117 1.86 9.19 -7.26
N GLU A 118 1.82 9.77 -6.06
CA GLU A 118 0.59 9.94 -5.26
C GLU A 118 -0.47 10.77 -5.98
N MET A 119 -0.07 11.87 -6.65
CA MET A 119 -0.98 12.68 -7.45
C MET A 119 -1.56 11.89 -8.63
N TYR A 120 -0.74 11.05 -9.29
CA TYR A 120 -1.21 10.20 -10.38
C TYR A 120 -2.13 9.07 -9.88
N GLU A 121 -1.80 8.46 -8.74
CA GLU A 121 -2.60 7.41 -8.14
C GLU A 121 -3.97 7.93 -7.67
N GLU A 122 -4.02 9.12 -7.04
CA GLU A 122 -5.26 9.81 -6.67
C GLU A 122 -6.16 10.11 -7.89
N CYS A 123 -5.55 10.48 -9.02
CA CYS A 123 -6.27 10.71 -10.27
C CYS A 123 -6.84 9.42 -10.88
N THR A 124 -6.26 8.25 -10.58
CA THR A 124 -6.75 6.95 -11.11
C THR A 124 -7.85 6.31 -10.27
N MET A 125 -7.97 6.66 -8.98
CA MET A 125 -8.97 6.10 -8.10
C MET A 125 -10.40 6.52 -8.52
N PRO A 126 -11.36 5.59 -8.61
CA PRO A 126 -12.75 5.93 -8.95
C PRO A 126 -13.42 6.66 -7.79
N ALA A 127 -14.29 7.63 -8.10
CA ALA A 127 -15.09 8.29 -7.07
C ALA A 127 -16.18 7.34 -6.55
N LEU A 128 -16.29 7.21 -5.23
CA LEU A 128 -17.34 6.46 -4.54
C LEU A 128 -18.63 7.25 -4.39
N GLY A 129 -18.55 8.58 -4.53
CA GLY A 129 -19.68 9.50 -4.39
C GLY A 129 -19.22 10.95 -4.37
N THR A 130 -20.09 11.83 -3.85
CA THR A 130 -19.82 13.26 -3.67
C THR A 130 -19.97 13.64 -2.21
N ALA A 131 -19.17 14.59 -1.76
CA ALA A 131 -19.17 15.13 -0.41
C ALA A 131 -19.39 16.64 -0.49
N LEU A 132 -20.31 17.16 0.33
CA LEU A 132 -20.58 18.59 0.42
C LEU A 132 -19.94 19.14 1.69
N ALA A 133 -19.05 20.12 1.53
CA ALA A 133 -18.45 20.82 2.66
C ALA A 133 -19.53 21.67 3.36
N GLN A 134 -19.90 21.29 4.58
CA GLN A 134 -20.86 22.08 5.38
C GLN A 134 -20.23 23.32 6.01
N PHE A 135 -18.91 23.34 6.12
CA PHE A 135 -18.16 24.43 6.72
C PHE A 135 -16.91 24.70 5.90
N SER A 136 -16.45 25.94 5.96
CA SER A 136 -15.17 26.31 5.37
C SER A 136 -14.01 25.80 6.22
N PHE A 137 -12.96 25.35 5.56
CA PHE A 137 -11.73 24.90 6.19
C PHE A 137 -10.55 25.38 5.34
N GLU A 138 -9.58 26.06 5.94
CA GLU A 138 -8.50 26.69 5.16
C GLU A 138 -7.49 25.67 4.61
N GLY A 139 -7.38 24.50 5.25
CA GLY A 139 -6.26 23.59 5.02
C GLY A 139 -4.96 24.16 5.57
N GLY A 140 -3.84 23.51 5.24
CA GLY A 140 -2.50 24.01 5.58
C GLY A 140 -1.65 23.05 6.41
N THR A 141 -2.22 21.93 6.85
CA THR A 141 -1.47 20.78 7.34
C THR A 141 -1.30 19.75 6.22
N GLU A 142 -0.21 19.00 6.25
CA GLU A 142 0.04 17.90 5.30
C GLU A 142 -1.13 16.91 5.29
N GLY A 143 -1.50 16.41 4.11
CA GLY A 143 -2.63 15.51 3.94
C GLY A 143 -4.01 16.16 4.05
N THR A 144 -4.09 17.49 4.20
CA THR A 144 -5.37 18.21 4.27
C THR A 144 -5.63 19.07 3.04
N ILE A 145 -6.89 19.14 2.64
CA ILE A 145 -7.36 19.98 1.55
C ILE A 145 -8.23 21.09 2.13
N GLY A 146 -7.91 22.34 1.82
CA GLY A 146 -8.80 23.46 2.13
C GLY A 146 -10.09 23.34 1.34
N MET A 147 -11.22 23.78 1.88
CA MET A 147 -12.54 23.76 1.25
C MET A 147 -13.39 24.95 1.70
N GLN A 148 -14.34 25.38 0.88
CA GLN A 148 -15.34 26.40 1.24
C GLN A 148 -16.68 25.76 1.61
N GLU A 149 -17.45 26.42 2.47
CA GLU A 149 -18.83 26.01 2.74
C GLU A 149 -19.64 25.97 1.43
N GLY A 150 -20.30 24.84 1.19
CA GLY A 150 -21.02 24.54 -0.04
C GLY A 150 -20.15 23.97 -1.17
N GLU A 151 -18.83 23.81 -1.00
CA GLU A 151 -17.97 23.17 -2.01
C GLU A 151 -18.29 21.68 -2.12
N GLU A 152 -18.46 21.20 -3.36
CA GLU A 152 -18.68 19.79 -3.65
C GLU A 152 -17.36 19.13 -4.07
N LEU A 153 -16.99 18.07 -3.37
CA LEU A 153 -15.78 17.28 -3.58
C LEU A 153 -16.15 15.84 -3.95
N LEU A 154 -15.28 15.18 -4.70
CA LEU A 154 -15.43 13.77 -5.03
C LEU A 154 -14.90 12.91 -3.88
N LEU A 155 -15.73 12.01 -3.36
CA LEU A 155 -15.34 11.04 -2.32
C LEU A 155 -14.53 9.91 -2.97
N ILE A 156 -13.32 9.68 -2.48
CA ILE A 156 -12.40 8.66 -3.01
C ILE A 156 -12.34 7.44 -2.11
N GLU A 157 -12.43 7.63 -0.80
CA GLU A 157 -12.35 6.55 0.19
C GLU A 157 -13.32 6.84 1.34
N ARG A 158 -13.96 5.80 1.91
CA ARG A 158 -14.85 6.00 3.06
C ARG A 158 -14.04 6.14 4.35
N ASP A 159 -14.55 6.91 5.29
CA ASP A 159 -14.04 6.95 6.66
C ASP A 159 -14.19 5.56 7.31
N GLU A 160 -13.08 5.03 7.82
CA GLU A 160 -13.02 3.73 8.52
C GLU A 160 -13.23 3.86 10.04
N GLY A 161 -13.53 5.07 10.52
CA GLY A 161 -13.81 5.40 11.92
C GLY A 161 -12.73 6.22 12.61
N ASP A 162 -11.77 6.77 11.86
CA ASP A 162 -10.73 7.67 12.35
C ASP A 162 -11.11 9.15 12.20
N GLY A 163 -12.21 9.43 11.48
CA GLY A 163 -12.72 10.77 11.26
C GLY A 163 -12.09 11.48 10.07
N TRP A 164 -11.30 10.78 9.25
CA TRP A 164 -10.71 11.30 8.02
C TRP A 164 -11.25 10.55 6.81
N THR A 165 -11.32 11.26 5.68
CA THR A 165 -11.75 10.67 4.42
C THR A 165 -10.96 11.29 3.28
N ARG A 166 -10.66 10.48 2.26
CA ARG A 166 -9.97 10.95 1.07
C ARG A 166 -10.97 11.53 0.09
N VAL A 167 -10.71 12.76 -0.34
CA VAL A 167 -11.54 13.48 -1.31
C VAL A 167 -10.66 14.16 -2.36
N ARG A 168 -11.21 14.39 -3.55
CA ARG A 168 -10.53 15.14 -4.62
C ARG A 168 -11.44 16.21 -5.23
N ARG A 169 -10.85 17.24 -5.82
CA ARG A 169 -11.62 18.25 -6.57
C ARG A 169 -12.04 17.74 -7.94
N TYR A 170 -13.13 18.30 -8.46
CA TYR A 170 -13.47 18.16 -9.86
C TYR A 170 -12.40 18.81 -10.73
N VAL A 171 -11.73 18.00 -11.56
CA VAL A 171 -10.86 18.52 -12.61
C VAL A 171 -11.75 18.90 -13.79
N PHE A 172 -12.20 20.15 -13.84
CA PHE A 172 -12.83 20.67 -15.04
C PHE A 172 -11.74 20.99 -16.08
N PRO A 173 -11.82 20.45 -17.31
CA PRO A 173 -10.73 20.56 -18.27
C PRO A 173 -10.47 21.97 -18.84
N PHE A 174 -11.11 23.04 -18.36
CA PHE A 174 -10.89 24.39 -18.90
C PHE A 174 -11.09 25.49 -17.84
N ASP A 175 -9.98 25.95 -17.24
CA ASP A 175 -9.81 27.36 -16.90
C ASP A 175 -8.43 27.79 -17.42
N THR A 176 -8.38 28.11 -18.72
CA THR A 176 -7.28 28.86 -19.34
C THR A 176 -7.83 30.26 -19.58
N HIS A 177 -7.36 31.21 -18.78
CA HIS A 177 -7.73 32.62 -18.90
C HIS A 177 -6.81 33.37 -19.87
#